data_AF-A0A4R0NEB2-F1
#
_entry.id   AF-A0A4R0NEB2-F1
#
_cell.length_a   1.000
_cell.length_b   1.000
_cell.length_c   1.000
_cell.angle_alpha   90.00
_cell.angle_beta   90.00
_cell.angle_gamma   90.00
#
_symmetry.space_group_name_H-M   'P 1'
#
loop_
_entity.id
_entity.type
_entity.pdbx_description
1 polymer ?
#
loop_
_entity_poly.entity_id
_entity_poly.type
_entity_poly.pdbx_seq_one_letter_code
_entity_poly.pdbx_strand_id
1 'polypeptide(L)'
;MKIKELLLNGKSFSELLKQFSIDAADVTIQDEELILSEQYLRHKEIVKESICIEGKNKDGIVNFFGTLHYNLLNKLAVFEMQGFEQVAIR
;
A
#
# COMPACT_ATOMS: atom_id res chain seq x y z
N MET A 1 9.67 5.34 -9.67
CA MET A 1 9.65 4.12 -8.82
C MET A 1 8.27 4.01 -8.22
N LYS A 2 7.72 2.80 -8.11
CA LYS A 2 6.35 2.59 -7.61
C LYS A 2 6.39 2.20 -6.12
N ILE A 3 5.59 2.85 -5.28
CA ILE A 3 5.47 2.55 -3.84
C ILE A 3 5.09 1.08 -3.64
N LYS A 4 4.24 0.54 -4.52
CA LYS A 4 3.86 -0.89 -4.52
C LYS A 4 5.09 -1.82 -4.49
N GLU A 5 6.10 -1.56 -5.32
CA GLU A 5 7.31 -2.40 -5.39
C GLU A 5 8.11 -2.33 -4.08
N LEU A 6 8.20 -1.14 -3.47
CA LEU A 6 8.92 -0.95 -2.22
C LEU A 6 8.21 -1.63 -1.05
N LEU A 7 6.88 -1.59 -1.02
CA LEU A 7 6.10 -2.32 -0.04
C LEU A 7 6.26 -3.83 -0.22
N LEU A 8 6.24 -4.33 -1.46
CA LEU A 8 6.42 -5.76 -1.76
C LEU A 8 7.83 -6.29 -1.41
N ASN A 9 8.85 -5.44 -1.39
CA ASN A 9 10.18 -5.79 -0.88
C ASN A 9 10.20 -5.94 0.65
N GLY A 10 9.20 -5.39 1.35
CA GLY A 10 9.03 -5.50 2.79
C GLY A 10 8.35 -6.80 3.19
N LYS A 11 8.99 -7.57 4.07
CA LYS A 11 8.46 -8.87 4.57
C LYS A 11 7.06 -8.73 5.18
N SER A 12 6.82 -7.68 5.96
CA SER A 12 5.55 -7.45 6.66
C SER A 12 4.37 -7.32 5.71
N PHE A 13 4.54 -6.57 4.60
CA PHE A 13 3.49 -6.39 3.62
C PHE A 13 3.23 -7.67 2.82
N SER A 14 4.28 -8.41 2.44
CA SER A 14 4.09 -9.72 1.80
C SER A 14 3.37 -10.72 2.70
N GLU A 15 3.64 -10.71 4.01
CA GLU A 15 2.94 -11.55 4.99
C GLU A 15 1.48 -11.13 5.16
N LEU A 16 1.18 -9.82 5.15
CA LEU A 16 -0.18 -9.32 5.14
C LEU A 16 -0.97 -9.84 3.93
N LEU A 17 -0.43 -9.72 2.70
CA LEU A 17 -1.11 -10.22 1.50
C LEU A 17 -1.40 -11.72 1.58
N LYS A 18 -0.47 -12.51 2.12
CA LYS A 18 -0.65 -13.95 2.34
C LYS A 18 -1.77 -14.26 3.32
N GLN A 19 -1.92 -13.50 4.41
CA GLN A 19 -3.00 -13.69 5.38
C GLN A 19 -4.39 -13.58 4.73
N PHE A 20 -4.51 -12.73 3.70
CA PHE A 20 -5.75 -12.51 2.96
C PHE A 20 -5.80 -13.28 1.63
N SER A 21 -4.83 -14.13 1.33
CA SER A 21 -4.74 -14.88 0.06
C SER A 21 -4.80 -13.99 -1.18
N ILE A 22 -4.12 -12.84 -1.14
CA ILE A 22 -4.04 -11.87 -2.24
C ILE A 22 -2.70 -12.04 -2.96
N ASP A 23 -2.72 -12.10 -4.29
CA ASP A 23 -1.48 -12.10 -5.09
C ASP A 23 -0.92 -10.68 -5.19
N ALA A 24 0.42 -10.55 -5.26
CA ALA A 24 1.07 -9.26 -5.44
C ALA A 24 0.66 -8.56 -6.76
N ALA A 25 0.33 -9.34 -7.80
CA ALA A 25 -0.19 -8.82 -9.06
C ALA A 25 -1.55 -8.12 -8.87
N ASP A 26 -2.36 -8.61 -7.94
CA ASP A 26 -3.74 -8.18 -7.69
C ASP A 26 -3.89 -7.02 -6.69
N VAL A 27 -2.77 -6.39 -6.32
CA VAL A 27 -2.71 -5.23 -5.41
C VAL A 27 -2.66 -3.92 -6.17
N THR A 28 -3.44 -2.94 -5.73
CA THR A 28 -3.44 -1.56 -6.25
C THR A 28 -3.45 -0.56 -5.09
N ILE A 29 -2.65 0.50 -5.20
CA ILE A 29 -2.68 1.64 -4.25
C ILE A 29 -3.47 2.75 -4.94
N GLN A 30 -4.61 3.16 -4.40
CA GLN A 30 -5.54 4.03 -5.12
C GLN A 30 -4.98 5.43 -5.41
N ASP A 31 -4.21 6.01 -4.47
CA ASP A 31 -3.70 7.39 -4.57
C ASP A 31 -2.19 7.48 -4.89
N GLU A 32 -1.60 6.43 -5.49
CA GLU A 32 -0.14 6.34 -5.69
C GLU A 32 0.44 7.56 -6.43
N GLU A 33 -0.26 8.07 -7.45
CA GLU A 33 0.18 9.23 -8.25
C GLU A 33 0.09 10.56 -7.48
N LEU A 34 -0.88 10.70 -6.60
CA LEU A 34 -1.04 11.89 -5.77
C LEU A 34 0.05 11.97 -4.70
N ILE A 35 0.31 10.85 -4.03
CA ILE A 35 1.35 10.71 -3.00
C ILE A 35 2.74 11.00 -3.57
N LEU A 36 2.98 10.59 -4.82
CA LEU A 36 4.26 10.79 -5.50
C LEU A 36 4.35 12.10 -6.30
N SER A 37 3.30 12.93 -6.28
CA SER A 37 3.32 14.19 -7.02
C SER A 37 4.43 15.11 -6.50
N GLU A 38 5.19 15.74 -7.41
CA GLU A 38 6.34 16.58 -7.06
C GLU A 38 5.98 17.72 -6.08
N GLN A 39 4.74 18.18 -6.09
CA GLN A 39 4.27 19.22 -5.17
C GLN A 39 4.23 18.74 -3.72
N TYR A 40 3.94 17.47 -3.47
CA TYR A 40 3.93 16.85 -2.13
C TYR A 40 5.33 16.50 -1.62
N LEU A 41 6.25 16.14 -2.54
CA LEU A 41 7.57 15.61 -2.18
C LEU A 41 8.67 16.68 -2.03
N ARG A 42 8.49 17.88 -2.60
CA ARG A 42 9.56 18.92 -2.69
C ARG A 42 10.17 19.39 -1.36
N HIS A 43 9.56 19.07 -0.21
CA HIS A 43 10.02 19.57 1.09
C HIS A 43 10.06 18.51 2.20
N LYS A 44 9.85 17.23 1.90
CA LYS A 44 9.76 16.16 2.92
C LYS A 44 10.63 14.96 2.55
N GLU A 45 11.61 14.66 3.39
CA GLU A 45 12.43 13.44 3.28
C GLU A 45 11.65 12.18 3.70
N ILE A 46 10.68 12.37 4.60
CA ILE A 46 9.79 11.33 5.10
C ILE A 46 8.34 11.78 4.89
N VAL A 47 7.57 10.94 4.24
CA VAL A 47 6.16 11.11 3.94
C VAL A 47 5.36 10.14 4.82
N LYS A 48 4.28 10.64 5.41
CA LYS A 48 3.33 9.86 6.21
C LYS A 48 1.94 10.22 5.74
N GLU A 49 1.31 9.33 4.99
CA GLU A 49 -0.01 9.56 4.40
C GLU A 49 -0.93 8.40 4.72
N SER A 50 -2.20 8.71 4.97
CA SER A 50 -3.24 7.69 5.04
C SER A 50 -3.58 7.23 3.64
N ILE A 51 -3.53 5.91 3.41
CA ILE A 51 -3.74 5.33 2.09
C ILE A 51 -4.74 4.16 2.15
N CYS A 52 -5.38 3.92 1.02
CA CYS A 52 -6.14 2.70 0.76
C CYS A 52 -5.35 1.79 -0.20
N ILE A 53 -5.17 0.54 0.20
CA ILE A 53 -4.60 -0.51 -0.65
C ILE A 53 -5.70 -1.51 -0.95
N GLU A 54 -6.08 -1.60 -2.22
CA GLU A 54 -7.01 -2.60 -2.72
C GLU A 54 -6.23 -3.87 -3.06
N GLY A 55 -6.73 -5.03 -2.63
CA GLY A 55 -6.25 -6.33 -3.06
C GLY A 55 -7.41 -7.26 -3.40
N LYS A 56 -7.27 -8.03 -4.47
CA LYS A 56 -8.31 -8.97 -4.92
C LYS A 56 -7.92 -10.39 -4.57
N ASN A 57 -8.90 -11.15 -4.10
CA ASN A 57 -8.79 -12.58 -3.88
C ASN A 57 -10.04 -13.30 -4.40
N LYS A 58 -10.07 -14.63 -4.26
CA LYS A 58 -11.20 -15.45 -4.70
C LYS A 58 -12.53 -15.13 -4.00
N ASP A 59 -12.47 -14.53 -2.81
CA ASP A 59 -13.62 -14.27 -1.95
C ASP A 59 -14.14 -12.82 -2.13
N GLY A 60 -13.40 -11.97 -2.84
CA GLY A 60 -13.81 -10.63 -3.21
C GLY A 60 -12.68 -9.60 -3.26
N ILE A 61 -13.04 -8.36 -2.96
CA ILE A 61 -12.12 -7.23 -2.87
C ILE A 61 -11.86 -6.92 -1.40
N VAL A 62 -10.60 -6.86 -0.99
CA VAL A 62 -10.16 -6.44 0.34
C VAL A 62 -9.54 -5.06 0.23
N ASN A 63 -10.07 -4.10 0.98
CA ASN A 63 -9.52 -2.75 1.11
C ASN A 63 -8.79 -2.64 2.44
N PHE A 64 -7.48 -2.45 2.41
CA PHE A 64 -6.67 -2.15 3.59
C PHE A 64 -6.56 -0.64 3.79
N PHE A 65 -6.87 -0.20 4.99
CA PHE A 65 -6.73 1.19 5.41
C PHE A 65 -5.57 1.31 6.39
N GLY A 66 -4.69 2.27 6.17
CA GLY A 66 -3.53 2.44 7.03
C GLY A 66 -2.68 3.63 6.66
N THR A 67 -1.53 3.73 7.32
CA THR A 67 -0.55 4.78 7.07
C THR A 67 0.62 4.24 6.27
N LEU A 68 0.93 4.89 5.14
CA LEU A 68 2.17 4.70 4.42
C LEU A 68 3.25 5.57 5.04
N HIS A 69 4.29 4.93 5.57
CA HIS A 69 5.54 5.59 5.95
C HIS A 69 6.54 5.42 4.81
N TYR A 70 6.87 6.51 4.13
CA TYR A 70 7.76 6.49 2.98
C TYR A 70 8.98 7.38 3.22
N ASN A 71 10.18 6.80 3.11
CA ASN A 71 11.44 7.51 3.16
C ASN A 71 12.01 7.61 1.74
N LEU A 72 12.08 8.83 1.21
CA LEU A 72 12.53 9.08 -0.15
C LEU A 72 14.03 8.80 -0.34
N LEU A 73 14.83 9.18 0.65
CA LEU A 73 16.29 9.07 0.60
C LEU A 73 16.75 7.60 0.57
N ASN A 74 16.16 6.80 1.46
CA ASN A 74 16.49 5.38 1.62
C ASN A 74 15.65 4.48 0.72
N LYS A 75 14.69 5.04 -0.03
CA LYS A 75 13.75 4.30 -0.88
C LYS A 75 13.06 3.17 -0.11
N LEU A 76 12.59 3.48 1.10
CA LEU A 76 11.94 2.52 1.98
C LEU A 76 10.47 2.89 2.16
N ALA A 77 9.59 1.92 2.00
CA ALA A 77 8.17 2.06 2.27
C ALA A 77 7.73 1.02 3.30
N VAL A 78 6.92 1.44 4.28
CA VAL A 78 6.26 0.56 5.24
C VAL A 78 4.79 0.94 5.27
N PHE A 79 3.92 -0.07 5.19
CA PHE A 79 2.49 0.10 5.37
C PHE A 79 2.10 -0.39 6.76
N GLU A 80 1.53 0.51 7.56
CA GLU A 80 0.99 0.22 8.88
C GLU A 80 -0.54 0.12 8.77
N MET A 81 -1.05 -1.11 8.74
CA MET A 81 -2.48 -1.37 8.65
C MET A 81 -3.19 -0.97 9.94
N GLN A 82 -4.29 -0.23 9.79
CA GLN A 82 -5.17 0.19 10.88
C GLN A 82 -6.51 -0.55 10.86
N GLY A 83 -6.96 -0.96 9.68
CA GLY A 83 -8.17 -1.74 9.49
C GLY A 83 -8.30 -2.27 8.06
N PHE A 84 -9.32 -3.09 7.83
CA PHE A 84 -9.66 -3.57 6.50
C PHE A 84 -11.17 -3.76 6.36
N GLU A 85 -11.65 -3.69 5.13
CA GLU A 85 -13.00 -4.09 4.73
C GLU A 85 -12.92 -5.12 3.62
N GLN A 86 -13.84 -6.08 3.61
CA GLN A 86 -13.96 -7.06 2.52
C GLN A 86 -15.35 -6.99 1.89
N VAL A 87 -15.37 -6.74 0.58
CA VAL A 87 -16.58 -6.72 -0.23
C VAL A 87 -16.60 -8.00 -1.06
N ALA A 88 -17.58 -8.87 -0.78
CA ALA A 88 -17.77 -10.09 -1.54
C ALA A 88 -18.18 -9.79 -2.99
N ILE A 89 -17.63 -10.54 -3.95
CA ILE A 89 -18.14 -10.55 -5.32
C ILE A 89 -19.45 -11.36 -5.29
N ARG A 90 -20.58 -10.68 -5.51
CA ARG A 90 -21.90 -11.32 -5.67
C ARG A 90 -22.05 -11.94 -7.05
#